data_AF-A0A851CJ87-F1
#
_entry.id   AF-A0A851CJ87-F1
#
_cell.length_a   1.000
_cell.length_b   1.000
_cell.length_c   1.000
_cell.angle_alpha   90.00
_cell.angle_beta   90.00
_cell.angle_gamma   90.00
#
_symmetry.space_group_name_H-M   'P 1'
#
loop_
_entity.id
_entity.type
_entity.pdbx_description
1 polymer ?
#
loop_
_entity_poly.entity_id
_entity_poly.type
_entity_poly.pdbx_seq_one_letter_code
_entity_poly.pdbx_strand_id
1 'polypeptide(L)'
;IMLHSTLALSLLLIAVTSNLAMAIKKEKRAPQTLSRGWGDEITWVQTYEEGLYQAKKSNKPLMVIHHLEDCQYCQALKNAFAENEEIQEMAQNNFVMLNLM
;
A
#
# COMPACT_ATOMS: atom_id res chain seq x y z
N ILE A 1 23.76 -35.64 -33.71
CA ILE A 1 22.81 -36.18 -32.70
C ILE A 1 23.08 -35.64 -31.29
N MET A 2 24.31 -35.69 -30.77
CA MET A 2 24.60 -35.19 -29.41
C MET A 2 24.36 -33.68 -29.21
N LEU A 3 24.69 -32.82 -30.19
CA LEU A 3 24.53 -31.36 -30.06
C LEU A 3 23.08 -30.87 -29.95
N HIS A 4 22.15 -31.53 -30.66
CA HIS A 4 20.72 -31.23 -30.56
C HIS A 4 20.15 -31.69 -29.20
N SER A 5 20.66 -32.80 -28.66
CA SER A 5 20.23 -33.33 -27.36
C SER A 5 20.71 -32.46 -26.20
N THR A 6 21.94 -31.92 -26.27
CA THR A 6 22.45 -30.96 -25.29
C THR A 6 21.70 -29.63 -25.33
N LEU A 7 21.33 -29.16 -26.52
CA LEU A 7 20.57 -27.92 -26.69
C LEU A 7 19.15 -28.05 -26.13
N ALA A 8 18.47 -29.17 -26.41
CA ALA A 8 17.14 -29.46 -25.86
C ALA A 8 17.16 -29.55 -24.32
N LEU A 9 18.19 -30.16 -23.75
CA LEU A 9 18.34 -30.26 -22.29
C LEU A 9 18.56 -28.88 -21.65
N SER A 10 19.36 -28.02 -22.29
CA SER A 10 19.58 -26.65 -21.82
C SER A 10 18.32 -25.77 -21.88
N LEU A 11 17.49 -25.92 -22.92
CA LEU A 11 16.21 -25.22 -23.05
C LEU A 11 15.20 -25.65 -21.98
N LEU A 12 15.14 -26.94 -21.66
CA LEU A 12 14.29 -27.44 -20.57
C LEU A 12 14.72 -26.90 -19.20
N LEU A 13 16.03 -26.88 -18.94
CA LEU A 13 16.59 -26.31 -17.70
C LEU A 13 16.22 -24.83 -17.55
N ILE A 14 16.36 -24.03 -18.61
CA ILE A 14 15.99 -22.60 -18.59
C ILE A 14 14.48 -22.42 -18.34
N ALA A 15 13.63 -23.20 -19.00
CA ALA A 15 12.18 -23.13 -18.80
C ALA A 15 11.76 -23.50 -17.37
N VAL A 16 12.36 -24.55 -16.79
CA VAL A 16 12.09 -24.97 -15.39
C VAL A 16 12.55 -23.91 -14.39
N THR A 17 13.72 -23.30 -14.60
CA THR A 17 14.21 -22.21 -13.71
C THR A 17 13.34 -20.95 -13.76
N SER A 18 12.79 -20.63 -14.93
CA SER A 18 11.93 -19.45 -15.12
C SER A 18 10.60 -19.59 -14.37
N ASN A 19 9.99 -20.78 -14.43
CA ASN A 19 8.74 -21.08 -13.72
C ASN A 19 8.91 -21.09 -12.20
N LEU A 20 10.05 -21.58 -11.71
CA LEU A 20 10.35 -21.59 -10.27
C LEU A 20 10.57 -20.17 -9.73
N ALA A 21 11.23 -19.29 -10.49
CA ALA A 21 11.42 -17.89 -10.12
C ALA A 21 10.10 -17.12 -9.98
N MET A 22 9.11 -17.41 -10.83
CA MET A 22 7.78 -16.81 -10.75
C MET A 22 6.97 -17.28 -9.53
N ALA A 23 7.07 -18.55 -9.15
CA ALA A 23 6.37 -19.09 -7.98
C ALA A 23 6.90 -18.54 -6.63
N ILE A 24 8.14 -18.02 -6.61
CA ILE A 24 8.80 -17.49 -5.40
C ILE A 24 8.52 -15.99 -5.20
N LYS A 25 7.94 -15.27 -6.17
CA LYS A 25 7.37 -13.93 -5.95
C LYS A 25 6.04 -14.02 -5.18
N LYS A 26 6.05 -14.70 -4.03
CA LYS A 26 5.05 -14.47 -3.00
C LYS A 26 5.39 -13.11 -2.40
N GLU A 27 4.70 -12.08 -2.86
CA GLU A 27 4.81 -10.71 -2.39
C GLU A 27 4.78 -10.74 -0.85
N LYS A 28 5.94 -10.54 -0.21
CA LYS A 28 6.00 -10.36 1.24
C LYS A 28 5.32 -9.01 1.50
N ARG A 29 4.00 -9.04 1.71
CA ARG A 29 3.25 -7.87 2.15
C ARG A 29 3.93 -7.38 3.43
N ALA A 30 4.46 -6.17 3.38
CA ALA A 30 5.01 -5.51 4.57
C ALA A 30 3.93 -5.51 5.68
N PRO A 31 4.33 -5.44 6.96
CA PRO A 31 3.36 -5.27 8.03
C PRO A 31 2.42 -4.12 7.69
N GLN A 32 1.11 -4.39 7.77
CA GLN A 32 0.09 -3.38 7.47
C GLN A 32 0.21 -2.25 8.50
N THR A 33 0.73 -1.10 8.07
CA THR A 33 0.73 0.12 8.86
C THR A 33 -0.68 0.73 8.85
N LEU A 34 -1.05 1.47 9.89
CA LEU A 34 -2.33 2.19 9.89
C LEU A 34 -2.42 3.22 8.75
N SER A 35 -1.28 3.76 8.29
CA SER A 35 -1.21 4.70 7.18
C SER A 35 -1.55 4.06 5.83
N ARG A 36 -1.21 2.78 5.60
CA ARG A 36 -1.41 2.05 4.33
C ARG A 36 -0.86 2.81 3.09
N GLY A 37 0.13 3.67 3.31
CA GLY A 37 0.75 4.53 2.28
C GLY A 37 0.11 5.89 2.07
N TRP A 38 -0.87 6.31 2.88
CA TRP A 38 -1.47 7.66 2.83
C TRP A 38 -0.63 8.74 3.55
N GLY A 39 0.44 8.35 4.24
CA GLY A 39 1.31 9.27 4.99
C GLY A 39 1.70 8.65 6.32
N ASP A 40 2.98 8.27 6.44
CA ASP A 40 3.50 7.52 7.60
C ASP A 40 3.72 8.39 8.83
N GLU A 41 3.93 9.70 8.64
CA GLU A 41 4.09 10.69 9.71
C GLU A 41 2.75 11.18 10.29
N ILE A 42 1.63 10.82 9.67
CA ILE A 42 0.29 11.14 10.18
C ILE A 42 -0.05 10.19 11.34
N THR A 43 -0.56 10.75 12.44
CA THR A 43 -1.14 9.96 13.53
C THR A 43 -2.57 9.53 13.16
N TRP A 44 -2.72 8.29 12.71
CA TRP A 44 -4.01 7.73 12.30
C TRP A 44 -4.80 7.16 13.49
N VAL A 45 -6.10 7.48 13.57
CA VAL A 45 -7.03 6.77 14.46
C VAL A 45 -7.45 5.44 13.84
N GLN A 46 -7.84 4.47 14.68
CA GLN A 46 -8.14 3.12 14.22
C GLN A 46 -9.62 2.91 13.90
N THR A 47 -10.52 3.58 14.63
CA THR A 47 -11.97 3.42 14.45
C THR A 47 -12.69 4.74 14.25
N TYR A 48 -13.91 4.66 13.70
CA TYR A 48 -14.74 5.84 13.48
C TYR A 48 -15.18 6.49 14.79
N GLU A 49 -15.49 5.70 15.80
CA GLU A 49 -15.90 6.16 17.13
C GLU A 49 -14.75 6.90 17.83
N GLU A 50 -13.53 6.37 17.75
CA GLU A 50 -12.34 7.05 18.23
C GLU A 50 -12.13 8.37 17.48
N GLY A 51 -12.25 8.35 16.14
CA GLY A 51 -12.14 9.54 15.31
C GLY A 51 -13.12 10.63 15.71
N LEU A 52 -14.40 10.30 15.91
CA LEU A 52 -15.43 11.25 16.36
C LEU A 52 -15.15 11.78 17.77
N TYR A 53 -14.72 10.91 18.68
CA TYR A 53 -14.35 11.31 20.04
C TYR A 53 -13.19 12.30 20.03
N GLN A 54 -12.12 12.01 19.28
CA GLN A 54 -10.95 12.88 19.19
C GLN A 54 -11.26 14.18 18.45
N ALA A 55 -12.05 14.14 17.38
CA ALA A 55 -12.48 15.32 16.64
C ALA A 55 -13.23 16.30 17.56
N LYS A 56 -14.18 15.78 18.35
CA LYS A 56 -14.92 16.58 19.34
C LYS A 56 -14.00 17.11 20.44
N LYS A 57 -13.09 16.28 20.96
CA LYS A 57 -12.17 16.64 22.06
C LYS A 57 -11.15 17.69 21.64
N SER A 58 -10.61 17.57 20.44
CA SER A 58 -9.55 18.46 19.91
C SER A 58 -10.10 19.66 19.15
N ASN A 59 -11.42 19.71 18.92
CA ASN A 59 -12.08 20.70 18.07
C ASN A 59 -11.48 20.77 16.65
N LYS A 60 -11.14 19.60 16.10
CA LYS A 60 -10.64 19.44 14.73
C LYS A 60 -11.66 18.64 13.90
N PRO A 61 -11.84 18.95 12.59
CA PRO A 61 -12.62 18.11 11.70
C PRO A 61 -12.04 16.69 11.59
N LEU A 62 -12.93 15.70 11.45
CA LEU A 62 -12.58 14.32 11.11
C LEU A 62 -12.54 14.17 9.59
N MET A 63 -11.41 13.72 9.04
CA MET A 63 -11.28 13.35 7.64
C MET A 63 -11.23 11.83 7.52
N VAL A 64 -12.21 11.26 6.80
CA VAL A 64 -12.31 9.81 6.59
C VAL A 64 -12.06 9.48 5.11
N ILE A 65 -10.99 8.75 4.85
CA ILE A 65 -10.62 8.30 3.52
C ILE A 65 -11.08 6.85 3.32
N HIS A 66 -12.11 6.66 2.50
CA HIS A 66 -12.56 5.34 2.09
C HIS A 66 -11.81 4.94 0.80
N HIS A 67 -11.13 3.82 0.81
CA HIS A 67 -10.34 3.34 -0.33
C HIS A 67 -10.40 1.82 -0.45
N LEU A 68 -9.90 1.26 -1.55
CA LEU A 68 -9.71 -0.18 -1.72
C LEU A 68 -8.27 -0.43 -2.15
N GLU A 69 -7.63 -1.52 -1.70
CA GLU A 69 -6.27 -1.86 -2.13
C GLU A 69 -6.21 -2.04 -3.66
N ASP A 70 -7.20 -2.75 -4.23
CA ASP A 70 -7.27 -3.08 -5.65
C ASP A 70 -8.10 -2.05 -6.46
N CYS A 71 -7.81 -0.77 -6.25
CA CYS A 71 -8.47 0.34 -6.95
C CYS A 71 -7.43 1.30 -7.55
N GLN A 72 -7.28 1.31 -8.88
CA GLN A 72 -6.27 2.12 -9.58
C GLN A 72 -6.38 3.63 -9.29
N TYR A 73 -7.61 4.14 -9.18
CA TYR A 73 -7.85 5.56 -8.89
C TYR A 73 -7.50 5.90 -7.44
N CYS A 74 -7.79 4.98 -6.52
CA CYS A 74 -7.47 5.12 -5.10
C CYS A 74 -5.95 5.11 -4.90
N GLN A 75 -5.23 4.25 -5.61
CA GLN A 75 -3.76 4.22 -5.59
C GLN A 75 -3.16 5.51 -6.15
N ALA A 76 -3.68 6.01 -7.28
CA ALA A 76 -3.21 7.28 -7.86
C ALA A 76 -3.42 8.46 -6.90
N LEU A 77 -4.61 8.55 -6.27
CA LEU A 77 -4.89 9.59 -5.28
C LEU A 77 -4.01 9.44 -4.04
N LYS A 78 -3.82 8.22 -3.54
CA LYS A 78 -2.96 7.95 -2.38
C LYS A 78 -1.53 8.44 -2.60
N ASN A 79 -0.96 8.16 -3.77
CA ASN A 79 0.40 8.60 -4.11
C ASN A 79 0.47 10.13 -4.16
N ALA A 80 -0.46 10.78 -4.86
CA ALA A 80 -0.50 12.24 -4.93
C ALA A 80 -0.72 12.90 -3.55
N PHE A 81 -1.52 12.27 -2.68
CA PHE A 81 -1.76 12.73 -1.31
C PHE A 81 -0.52 12.59 -0.43
N ALA A 82 0.21 11.47 -0.54
CA ALA A 82 1.41 11.20 0.24
C ALA A 82 2.61 12.07 -0.17
N GLU A 83 2.73 12.41 -1.45
CA GLU A 83 3.82 13.22 -1.99
C GLU A 83 3.63 14.73 -1.78
N ASN A 84 2.40 15.19 -1.49
CA ASN A 84 2.12 16.61 -1.33
C ASN A 84 2.35 17.08 0.12
N GLU A 85 3.41 17.85 0.33
CA GLU A 85 3.82 18.34 1.66
C GLU A 85 2.75 19.19 2.35
N GLU A 86 2.06 20.07 1.61
CA GLU A 86 1.01 20.94 2.17
C GLU A 86 -0.18 20.12 2.67
N ILE A 87 -0.58 19.09 1.92
CA ILE A 87 -1.64 18.17 2.32
C ILE A 87 -1.20 17.34 3.54
N GLN A 88 0.05 16.87 3.58
CA GLN A 88 0.58 16.13 4.73
C GLN A 88 0.60 17.00 5.99
N GLU A 89 1.08 18.25 5.89
CA GLU A 89 1.08 19.20 7.01
C GLU A 89 -0.35 19.48 7.50
N MET A 90 -1.27 19.70 6.57
CA MET A 90 -2.68 19.92 6.91
C MET A 90 -3.29 18.69 7.59
N ALA A 91 -3.03 17.49 7.10
CA ALA A 91 -3.53 16.24 7.67
C ALA A 91 -3.00 16.00 9.10
N GLN A 92 -1.72 16.30 9.35
CA GLN A 92 -1.11 16.15 10.68
C GLN A 92 -1.64 17.18 11.68
N ASN A 93 -1.77 18.43 11.25
CA ASN A 93 -1.98 19.55 12.16
C ASN A 93 -3.44 19.95 12.31
N ASN A 94 -4.26 19.80 11.26
CA ASN A 94 -5.59 20.41 11.21
C ASN A 94 -6.74 19.39 11.28
N PHE A 95 -6.46 18.10 11.08
CA PHE A 95 -7.49 17.05 11.04
C PHE A 95 -7.23 15.93 12.04
N VAL A 96 -8.31 15.22 12.39
CA VAL A 96 -8.21 13.85 12.88
C VAL A 96 -8.34 12.94 11.66
N MET A 97 -7.37 12.05 11.45
CA MET A 97 -7.23 11.28 10.21
C MET A 97 -7.62 9.81 10.41
N LEU A 98 -8.55 9.33 9.60
CA LEU A 98 -8.96 7.93 9.53
C LEU A 98 -8.94 7.45 8.08
N ASN A 99 -8.40 6.26 7.83
CA ASN A 99 -8.59 5.59 6.55
C ASN A 99 -9.15 4.18 6.75
N LEU A 100 -10.14 3.84 5.92
CA LEU A 100 -10.89 2.58 5.94
C LEU A 100 -10.83 1.93 4.56
N MET A 101 -10.66 0.62 4.55
CA MET A 101 -10.75 -0.23 3.36
C MET A 101 -12.12 -0.88 3.27
#